data_AF-I3PQ75-F1
#
_entry.id   AF-I3PQ75-F1
#
_cell.length_a   1.000
_cell.length_b   1.000
_cell.length_c   1.000
_cell.angle_alpha   90.00
_cell.angle_beta   90.00
_cell.angle_gamma   90.00
#
_symmetry.space_group_name_H-M   'P 1'
#
loop_
_entity.id
_entity.type
_entity.pdbx_description
1 polymer ?
#
loop_
_entity_poly.entity_id
_entity_poly.type
_entity_poly.pdbx_seq_one_letter_code
_entity_poly.pdbx_strand_id
1 'polypeptide(L)'
;LIQNEFCDGGSLHARIQEHCLGESELKILLMHVIEGLRYIHSNDLVHMDIKPENIFYTMNPTAHKNGCSALEQQQGNKDDDGMDSVYEELRSSENLV
;
A
#
# COMPACT_ATOMS: atom_id res chain seq x y z
N LEU A 1 21.04 -6.73 13.59
CA LEU A 1 19.77 -6.11 14.02
C LEU A 1 19.04 -5.72 12.74
N ILE A 2 17.79 -6.14 12.53
CA ILE A 2 17.00 -5.67 11.38
C ILE A 2 16.31 -4.36 11.81
N GLN A 3 16.34 -3.34 10.97
CA GLN A 3 15.75 -2.02 11.21
C GLN A 3 14.87 -1.68 10.01
N ASN A 4 13.58 -1.50 10.25
CA ASN A 4 12.59 -1.13 9.23
C ASN A 4 12.05 0.27 9.52
N GLU A 5 11.36 0.85 8.54
CA GLU A 5 10.57 2.06 8.76
C GLU A 5 9.46 1.84 9.78
N PHE A 6 9.08 2.91 10.49
CA PHE A 6 8.02 2.85 11.49
C PHE A 6 6.66 3.19 10.86
N CYS A 7 5.74 2.24 10.92
CA CYS A 7 4.36 2.40 10.48
C CYS A 7 3.48 2.83 11.67
N ASP A 8 3.12 4.12 11.73
CA ASP A 8 2.34 4.73 12.83
C ASP A 8 0.87 4.28 12.88
N GLY A 9 0.36 3.63 11.83
CA GLY A 9 -0.98 3.03 11.79
C GLY A 9 -1.07 1.62 12.40
N GLY A 10 0.06 1.01 12.75
CA GLY A 10 0.10 -0.34 13.30
C GLY A 10 -0.30 -1.43 12.30
N SER A 11 -0.77 -2.58 12.81
CA SER A 11 -1.19 -3.71 11.97
C SER A 11 -2.66 -3.58 11.56
N LEU A 12 -2.97 -4.12 10.37
CA LEU A 12 -4.35 -4.20 9.88
C LEU A 12 -5.21 -5.04 10.83
N HIS A 13 -4.66 -6.09 11.44
CA HIS A 13 -5.35 -6.91 12.44
C HIS A 13 -5.94 -6.06 13.58
N ALA A 14 -5.16 -5.13 14.15
CA ALA A 14 -5.65 -4.26 15.22
C ALA A 14 -6.78 -3.35 14.72
N ARG A 15 -6.62 -2.79 13.52
CA ARG A 15 -7.60 -1.88 12.91
C ARG A 15 -8.96 -2.53 12.65
N ILE A 16 -8.98 -3.78 12.18
CA ILE A 16 -10.24 -4.49 11.89
C ILE A 16 -10.95 -5.03 13.15
N GLN A 17 -10.23 -5.16 14.27
CA GLN A 17 -10.84 -5.51 15.55
C GLN A 17 -11.58 -4.33 16.18
N GLU A 18 -11.04 -3.12 16.02
CA GLU A 18 -11.64 -1.90 16.58
C GLU A 18 -12.81 -1.40 15.74
N HIS A 19 -12.67 -1.46 14.41
CA HIS A 19 -13.60 -0.83 13.48
C HIS A 19 -13.73 -1.65 12.18
N CYS A 20 -14.97 -1.90 11.76
CA CYS A 20 -15.23 -2.50 10.44
C CYS A 20 -14.78 -1.54 9.32
N LEU A 21 -14.20 -2.08 8.27
CA LEU A 21 -13.83 -1.32 7.07
C LEU A 21 -15.05 -1.17 6.17
N GLY A 22 -15.31 0.06 5.71
CA GLY A 22 -16.27 0.31 4.65
C GLY A 22 -15.77 -0.22 3.30
N GLU A 23 -16.65 -0.34 2.32
CA GLU A 23 -16.31 -0.86 0.99
C GLU A 23 -15.18 -0.05 0.31
N SER A 24 -15.25 1.28 0.35
CA SER A 24 -14.22 2.15 -0.23
C SER A 24 -12.88 1.99 0.46
N GLU A 25 -12.88 1.90 1.79
CA GLU A 25 -11.67 1.75 2.62
C GLU A 25 -11.01 0.38 2.36
N LEU A 26 -11.82 -0.67 2.27
CA LEU A 26 -11.38 -2.01 1.91
C LEU A 26 -10.80 -2.07 0.49
N LYS A 27 -11.43 -1.37 -0.47
CA LYS A 27 -10.94 -1.31 -1.86
C LYS A 27 -9.54 -0.68 -1.92
N ILE A 28 -9.32 0.44 -1.22
CA ILE A 28 -8.01 1.11 -1.14
C ILE A 28 -6.96 0.19 -0.51
N LEU A 29 -7.30 -0.42 0.64
CA LEU A 29 -6.43 -1.35 1.33
C LEU A 29 -6.02 -2.53 0.43
N LEU A 30 -6.98 -3.18 -0.22
CA LEU A 30 -6.71 -4.31 -1.10
C LEU A 30 -5.83 -3.91 -2.28
N MET A 31 -6.04 -2.73 -2.85
CA MET A 31 -5.21 -2.20 -3.92
C MET A 31 -3.75 -2.04 -3.48
N HIS A 32 -3.48 -1.47 -2.31
CA HIS A 32 -2.13 -1.37 -1.76
C HIS A 32 -1.50 -2.76 -1.49
N VAL A 33 -2.27 -3.71 -0.95
CA VAL A 33 -1.79 -5.08 -0.69
C VAL A 33 -1.45 -5.80 -1.99
N ILE A 34 -2.29 -5.69 -3.02
CA ILE A 34 -2.07 -6.29 -4.33
C ILE A 34 -0.82 -5.68 -4.98
N GLU A 35 -0.60 -4.38 -4.84
CA GLU A 35 0.58 -3.71 -5.36
C GLU A 35 1.87 -4.18 -4.68
N GLY A 36 1.86 -4.30 -3.34
CA GLY A 36 2.97 -4.89 -2.60
C GLY A 36 3.24 -6.35 -3.00
N LEU A 37 2.20 -7.15 -3.22
CA LEU A 37 2.31 -8.53 -3.70
C LEU A 37 2.86 -8.61 -5.13
N ARG A 38 2.42 -7.72 -6.03
CA ARG A 38 2.95 -7.60 -7.39
C ARG A 38 4.44 -7.35 -7.37
N TYR A 39 4.91 -6.42 -6.52
CA TYR A 39 6.33 -6.16 -6.32
C TYR A 39 7.09 -7.38 -5.78
N ILE A 40 6.55 -8.10 -4.79
CA ILE A 40 7.18 -9.32 -4.26
C ILE A 40 7.31 -10.37 -5.38
N HIS A 41 6.24 -10.59 -6.15
CA HIS A 41 6.22 -11.57 -7.23
C HIS A 41 7.13 -11.18 -8.40
N SER A 42 7.31 -9.88 -8.70
CA SER A 42 8.26 -9.44 -9.73
C SER A 42 9.73 -9.69 -9.35
N ASN A 43 9.99 -10.03 -8.08
CA ASN A 43 11.30 -10.45 -7.59
C ASN A 43 11.42 -11.98 -7.43
N ASP A 44 10.53 -12.76 -8.06
CA ASP A 44 10.46 -14.23 -7.99
C ASP A 44 10.33 -14.77 -6.54
N LEU A 45 9.74 -13.97 -5.64
CA LEU A 45 9.48 -14.35 -4.26
C LEU A 45 7.98 -14.63 -4.05
N VAL A 46 7.68 -15.48 -3.06
CA VAL A 46 6.31 -15.69 -2.57
C VAL A 46 6.25 -15.26 -1.12
N HIS A 47 5.29 -14.42 -0.74
CA HIS A 47 5.19 -13.91 0.63
C HIS A 47 4.93 -15.03 1.65
N MET A 48 4.14 -16.05 1.29
CA MET A 48 3.78 -17.24 2.08
C MET A 48 3.00 -17.03 3.39
N ASP A 49 2.97 -15.82 3.95
CA ASP A 49 2.28 -15.54 5.22
C ASP A 49 1.39 -14.28 5.15
N ILE A 50 0.57 -14.20 4.09
CA ILE A 50 -0.35 -13.06 3.93
C ILE A 50 -1.51 -13.21 4.92
N LYS A 51 -1.56 -12.28 5.87
CA LYS A 51 -2.59 -12.18 6.90
C LYS A 51 -2.61 -10.76 7.50
N PRO A 52 -3.70 -10.32 8.14
CA PRO A 52 -3.83 -8.95 8.66
C PRO A 52 -2.74 -8.55 9.68
N GLU A 53 -2.15 -9.51 10.39
CA GLU A 53 -1.09 -9.29 11.37
C GLU A 53 0.23 -8.84 10.71
N ASN A 54 0.43 -9.17 9.43
CA ASN A 54 1.64 -8.87 8.66
C ASN A 54 1.46 -7.69 7.70
N ILE A 55 0.30 -7.02 7.71
CA ILE A 55 0.03 -5.84 6.89
C ILE A 55 0.09 -4.62 7.81
N PHE A 56 1.06 -3.74 7.56
CA PHE A 56 1.27 -2.50 8.31
C PHE A 56 1.08 -1.29 7.41
N TYR A 57 0.59 -0.19 7.97
CA TYR A 57 0.25 1.00 7.20
C TYR A 57 0.55 2.27 7.99
N THR A 58 0.68 3.38 7.28
CA THR A 58 0.94 4.70 7.88
C THR A 58 -0.28 5.60 7.75
N MET A 59 -0.49 6.43 8.76
CA MET A 59 -1.50 7.50 8.75
C MET A 59 -0.99 8.76 8.05
N ASN A 60 0.30 8.82 7.71
CA ASN A 60 0.94 9.95 7.04
C ASN A 60 1.17 9.65 5.55
N PRO A 61 0.36 10.22 4.63
CA PRO A 61 0.51 10.02 3.19
C PRO A 61 1.85 10.53 2.63
N THR A 62 2.53 11.39 3.39
CA THR A 62 3.81 12.01 3.00
C THR A 62 5.02 11.12 3.27
N ALA A 63 4.88 10.05 4.06
CA ALA A 63 5.99 9.13 4.33
C ALA A 63 6.54 8.49 3.06
N HIS A 64 5.67 8.21 2.07
CA HIS A 64 6.04 7.67 0.77
C HIS A 64 7.00 8.56 -0.05
N LYS A 65 7.07 9.88 0.23
CA LYS A 65 7.88 10.82 -0.57
C LYS A 65 9.31 11.00 -0.07
N ASN A 66 9.64 10.50 1.12
CA ASN A 66 10.94 10.77 1.74
C ASN A 66 12.01 9.69 1.46
N GLY A 67 11.65 8.60 0.78
CA GLY A 67 12.57 7.49 0.47
C GLY A 67 12.97 7.33 -1.00
N CYS A 68 12.23 7.92 -1.94
CA CYS A 68 12.44 7.72 -3.38
C CYS A 68 12.70 9.04 -4.10
N SER A 69 13.90 9.60 -3.89
CA SER A 69 14.42 10.68 -4.73
C SER A 69 15.90 10.47 -5.00
N ALA A 70 16.27 9.37 -5.65
CA ALA A 70 17.47 9.22 -6.48
C ALA A 70 17.75 7.75 -6.81
N LEU A 71 16.95 7.10 -7.67
CA LEU A 71 17.41 6.00 -8.53
C LEU A 71 16.49 5.88 -9.75
N GLU A 72 16.33 6.97 -10.52
CA GLU A 72 15.92 6.83 -11.93
C GLU A 72 17.18 6.73 -12.77
N GLN A 73 17.50 5.49 -13.18
CA GLN A 73 18.15 5.16 -14.45
C GLN A 73 18.28 3.64 -14.57
N GLN A 74 17.23 2.99 -15.07
CA GLN A 74 17.33 1.98 -16.13
C GLN A 74 15.93 1.62 -16.66
N GLN A 75 15.86 1.61 -17.98
CA GLN A 75 14.68 1.41 -18.82
C GLN A 75 14.05 0.03 -18.54
N GLY A 76 12.96 -0.01 -17.79
CA GLY A 76 12.03 -1.14 -17.71
C GLY A 76 10.67 -0.68 -18.22
N ASN A 77 9.99 -1.51 -19.01
CA ASN A 77 8.66 -1.23 -19.54
C ASN A 77 7.77 -0.66 -18.42
N LYS A 78 7.33 0.59 -18.58
CA LYS A 78 6.24 1.12 -17.78
C LYS A 78 4.99 0.41 -18.28
N ASP A 79 4.69 -0.71 -17.66
CA ASP A 79 3.38 -1.31 -17.78
C ASP A 79 2.44 -0.29 -17.14
N ASP A 80 1.76 0.50 -18.01
CA ASP A 80 0.61 1.30 -17.63
C ASP A 80 -0.40 0.34 -17.02
N ASP A 81 -0.44 0.30 -15.69
CA ASP A 81 -1.30 -0.60 -14.92
C ASP A 81 -2.77 -0.14 -14.96
N GLY A 82 -3.04 1.00 -15.60
CA GLY A 82 -4.37 1.57 -15.78
C GLY A 82 -5.06 2.00 -14.47
N MET A 83 -4.36 1.93 -13.34
CA MET A 83 -4.96 2.16 -12.02
C MET A 83 -4.93 3.64 -11.61
N ASP A 84 -4.16 4.48 -12.30
CA ASP A 84 -4.13 5.94 -12.08
C ASP A 84 -5.54 6.56 -12.09
N SER A 85 -6.41 6.11 -12.99
CA SER A 85 -7.80 6.57 -13.06
C SER A 85 -8.63 6.18 -11.82
N VAL A 86 -8.36 5.01 -11.24
CA VAL A 86 -9.03 4.49 -10.04
C VAL A 86 -8.55 5.25 -8.81
N TYR A 87 -7.24 5.55 -8.72
CA TYR A 87 -6.70 6.39 -7.66
C TYR A 87 -7.29 7.81 -7.69
N GLU A 88 -7.40 8.41 -8.88
CA GLU A 88 -7.98 9.76 -9.05
C GLU A 88 -9.50 9.79 -8.82
N GLU A 89 -10.24 8.75 -9.20
CA GLU A 89 -11.67 8.60 -8.87
C GLU A 89 -11.89 8.49 -7.36
N LEU A 90 -11.09 7.68 -6.66
CA LEU A 90 -11.17 7.52 -5.21
C LEU A 90 -10.80 8.81 -4.47
N ARG A 91 -9.74 9.50 -4.91
CA ARG A 91 -9.36 10.81 -4.36
C ARG A 91 -10.42 11.88 -4.58
N SER A 92 -11.14 11.81 -5.70
CA SER A 92 -12.26 12.70 -6.00
C SER A 92 -13.53 12.35 -5.20
N SER A 93 -13.64 11.13 -4.69
CA SER A 93 -14.76 10.67 -3.86
C SER A 93 -14.65 11.05 -2.38
N GLU A 94 -13.51 11.61 -1.95
CA GLU A 94 -13.27 12.09 -0.58
C GLU A 94 -13.88 13.48 -0.33
N ASN A 95 -15.19 13.53 -0.05
CA ASN A 95 -15.70 14.52 0.91
C ASN A 95 -15.42 13.99 2.32
N LEU A 96 -14.28 14.36 2.90
CA LEU A 96 -13.96 14.10 4.30
C LEU A 96 -14.99 14.80 5.21
N VAL A 97 -15.73 14.01 6.00
CA VAL A 97 -16.24 14.42 7.32
C VAL A 97 -15.34 13.80 8.37
#